data_AF-A0A7X7RP15-F1
#
_entry.id   AF-A0A7X7RP15-F1
#
_cell.length_a   1.000
_cell.length_b   1.000
_cell.length_c   1.000
_cell.angle_alpha   90.00
_cell.angle_beta   90.00
_cell.angle_gamma   90.00
#
_symmetry.space_group_name_H-M   'P 1'
#
loop_
_entity.id
_entity.type
_entity.pdbx_description
1 polymer ?
#
loop_
_entity_poly.entity_id
_entity_poly.type
_entity_poly.pdbx_seq_one_letter_code
_entity_poly.pdbx_strand_id
1 'polypeptide(L)'
;MKTKLLRLCAGAACAVSAVCAQEAAFYRILSPAGSGITDFSAAGAIIAWTNAATAGVTCTVQRASSLAPADWRDHVRHEATNTAVRLRLDDPAAPAGMAYIPAGSFEMGIDEESAYTLTEAPVHWVYVSAFYLSKTEVTRSQWSAVRAWAVANGYAFDKAGGGKAADHPVHTVNWFDAVKWCNARSEMEGLPVCYFTDAAKTLVYRTGQVAPTVA
;
A
#
# COMPACT_ATOMS: atom_id res chain seq x y z
N MET A 1 -15.57 21.55 19.09
CA MET A 1 -14.92 21.13 17.83
C MET A 1 -15.40 22.03 16.69
N LYS A 2 -14.55 22.91 16.16
CA LYS A 2 -14.89 23.77 15.03
C LYS A 2 -14.47 23.07 13.74
N THR A 3 -15.40 22.38 13.09
CA THR A 3 -15.18 21.78 11.76
C THR A 3 -15.21 22.89 10.72
N LYS A 4 -14.05 23.31 10.19
CA LYS A 4 -13.98 24.25 9.06
C LYS A 4 -14.04 23.46 7.76
N LEU A 5 -15.17 23.55 7.07
CA LEU A 5 -15.33 23.08 5.69
C LEU A 5 -14.76 24.17 4.76
N LEU A 6 -13.58 23.99 4.17
CA LEU A 6 -13.04 24.97 3.22
C LEU A 6 -12.47 24.30 1.95
N ARG A 7 -13.08 24.70 0.83
CA ARG A 7 -12.69 24.60 -0.60
C ARG A 7 -13.13 23.36 -1.40
N LEU A 8 -13.92 23.67 -2.42
CA LEU A 8 -14.52 22.84 -3.46
C LEU A 8 -13.74 23.09 -4.77
N CYS A 9 -13.25 22.05 -5.45
CA CYS A 9 -12.73 22.17 -6.82
C CYS A 9 -13.06 20.91 -7.62
N ALA A 10 -13.90 21.05 -8.64
CA ALA A 10 -14.18 20.02 -9.64
C ALA A 10 -13.11 20.10 -10.74
N GLY A 11 -12.47 18.99 -11.07
CA GLY A 11 -11.53 18.90 -12.19
C GLY A 11 -12.29 18.80 -13.52
N ALA A 12 -12.05 19.75 -14.42
CA ALA A 12 -12.59 19.76 -15.77
C ALA A 12 -11.78 18.84 -16.70
N ALA A 13 -12.47 18.05 -17.52
CA ALA A 13 -11.88 17.14 -18.50
C ALA A 13 -11.59 17.84 -19.84
N CYS A 14 -10.40 17.63 -20.42
CA CYS A 14 -10.21 17.75 -21.86
C CYS A 14 -9.01 16.91 -22.41
N ALA A 15 -9.35 16.09 -23.41
CA ALA A 15 -8.59 15.51 -24.53
C ALA A 15 -7.49 14.43 -24.32
N VAL A 16 -7.92 13.19 -24.58
CA VAL A 16 -7.28 12.07 -25.32
C VAL A 16 -5.91 11.55 -24.87
N SER A 17 -5.91 10.53 -24.00
CA SER A 17 -5.19 9.24 -24.09
C SER A 17 -5.45 8.45 -22.79
N ALA A 18 -6.08 7.27 -22.89
CA ALA A 18 -6.46 6.38 -21.77
C ALA A 18 -7.26 7.05 -20.63
N VAL A 19 -8.59 6.99 -20.70
CA VAL A 19 -9.48 7.46 -19.63
C VAL A 19 -9.33 6.54 -18.41
N CYS A 20 -8.45 6.90 -17.48
CA CYS A 20 -8.61 6.53 -16.09
C CYS A 20 -9.89 7.25 -15.62
N ALA A 21 -10.96 6.52 -15.33
CA ALA A 21 -12.11 7.13 -14.67
C ALA A 21 -11.68 7.58 -13.27
N GLN A 22 -11.25 8.84 -13.13
CA GLN A 22 -11.02 9.42 -11.82
C GLN A 22 -12.39 9.70 -11.23
N GLU A 23 -12.89 8.79 -10.38
CA GLU A 23 -14.05 9.08 -9.54
C GLU A 23 -13.81 10.40 -8.80
N ALA A 24 -14.82 11.27 -8.75
CA ALA A 24 -14.75 12.48 -7.97
C ALA A 24 -14.40 12.11 -6.51
N ALA A 25 -13.29 12.64 -6.02
CA ALA A 25 -12.80 12.39 -4.66
C ALA A 25 -12.70 13.71 -3.91
N PHE A 26 -13.41 13.80 -2.79
CA PHE A 26 -13.36 14.94 -1.88
C PHE A 26 -12.52 14.56 -0.65
N TYR A 27 -11.72 15.50 -0.15
CA TYR A 27 -10.85 15.27 0.99
C TYR A 27 -11.07 16.31 2.09
N ARG A 28 -10.97 15.88 3.34
CA ARG A 28 -10.93 16.77 4.52
C ARG A 28 -9.96 16.23 5.56
N ILE A 29 -9.50 17.11 6.44
CA ILE A 29 -8.64 16.73 7.57
C ILE A 29 -9.41 16.93 8.87
N LEU A 30 -9.53 15.87 9.65
CA LEU A 30 -9.90 15.93 11.05
C LEU A 30 -8.63 16.04 11.88
N SER A 31 -8.56 17.04 12.76
CA SER A 31 -7.41 17.25 13.64
C SER A 31 -7.87 17.70 15.02
N PRO A 32 -7.38 17.08 16.11
CA PRO A 32 -7.75 17.44 17.47
C PRO A 32 -7.16 18.79 17.91
N ALA A 33 -6.03 19.21 17.34
CA ALA A 33 -5.32 20.44 17.72
C ALA A 33 -5.44 21.58 16.69
N GLY A 34 -6.31 21.42 15.68
CA GLY A 34 -6.46 22.38 14.59
C GLY A 34 -5.39 22.20 13.51
N SER A 35 -5.86 21.89 12.31
CA SER A 35 -5.03 21.80 11.12
C SER A 35 -5.65 22.61 9.98
N GLY A 36 -4.81 23.17 9.13
CA GLY A 36 -5.23 23.94 7.95
C GLY A 36 -4.65 23.34 6.69
N ILE A 37 -5.50 22.92 5.74
CA ILE A 37 -5.05 22.51 4.40
C ILE A 37 -4.44 23.75 3.72
N THR A 38 -3.19 23.61 3.28
CA THR A 38 -2.42 24.68 2.65
C THR A 38 -2.32 24.51 1.14
N ASP A 39 -2.35 23.27 0.64
CA ASP A 39 -2.28 22.97 -0.78
C ASP A 39 -2.99 21.65 -1.11
N PHE A 40 -3.48 21.52 -2.34
CA PHE A 40 -4.00 20.29 -2.90
C PHE A 40 -3.64 20.20 -4.39
N SER A 41 -2.82 19.22 -4.75
CA SER A 41 -2.43 18.97 -6.14
C SER A 41 -3.29 17.85 -6.73
N ALA A 42 -4.17 18.20 -7.67
CA ALA A 42 -5.01 17.23 -8.38
C ALA A 42 -4.19 16.26 -9.24
N ALA A 43 -3.06 16.71 -9.82
CA ALA A 43 -2.22 15.88 -10.69
C ALA A 43 -1.40 14.82 -9.93
N GLY A 44 -1.12 15.05 -8.64
CA GLY A 44 -0.36 14.12 -7.80
C GLY A 44 -1.16 13.52 -6.65
N ALA A 45 -2.45 13.87 -6.52
CA ALA A 45 -3.29 13.61 -5.34
C ALA A 45 -2.57 13.92 -4.02
N ILE A 46 -1.81 15.02 -3.99
CA ILE A 46 -1.07 15.45 -2.80
C ILE A 46 -1.93 16.43 -2.02
N ILE A 47 -2.07 16.18 -0.73
CA ILE A 47 -2.61 17.15 0.23
C ILE A 47 -1.47 17.66 1.10
N ALA A 48 -1.41 18.98 1.29
CA ALA A 48 -0.51 19.59 2.26
C ALA A 48 -1.33 20.31 3.32
N TRP A 49 -0.86 20.26 4.56
CA TRP A 49 -1.48 20.96 5.66
C TRP A 49 -0.47 21.35 6.73
N THR A 50 -0.89 22.28 7.58
CA THR A 50 -0.14 22.66 8.78
C THR A 50 -0.87 22.23 10.04
N ASN A 51 -0.12 21.82 11.05
CA ASN A 51 -0.61 21.46 12.38
C ASN A 51 -0.24 22.55 13.39
N ALA A 52 -1.19 22.98 14.22
CA ALA A 52 -0.90 23.95 15.28
C ALA A 52 -0.18 23.33 16.48
N ALA A 53 -0.28 22.00 16.65
CA ALA A 53 0.51 21.22 17.61
C ALA A 53 0.90 19.87 16.99
N THR A 54 2.01 19.31 17.45
CA THR A 54 2.59 18.07 16.91
C THR A 54 2.55 16.93 17.93
N ALA A 55 2.87 17.20 19.19
CA ALA A 55 2.88 16.18 20.24
C ALA A 55 1.47 15.60 20.49
N GLY A 56 1.33 14.28 20.31
CA GLY A 56 0.08 13.56 20.56
C GLY A 56 -1.08 13.90 19.60
N VAL A 57 -0.78 14.52 18.46
CA VAL A 57 -1.79 14.92 17.48
C VAL A 57 -1.83 13.92 16.34
N THR A 58 -2.92 13.17 16.22
CA THR A 58 -3.19 12.34 15.04
C THR A 58 -4.21 13.03 14.16
N CYS A 59 -3.80 13.36 12.94
CA CYS A 59 -4.69 13.87 11.91
C CYS A 59 -5.28 12.71 11.10
N THR A 60 -6.57 12.78 10.79
CA THR A 60 -7.23 11.83 9.91
C THR A 60 -7.64 12.54 8.62
N VAL A 61 -7.06 12.13 7.50
CA VAL A 61 -7.55 12.47 6.17
C VAL A 61 -8.73 11.57 5.87
N GLN A 62 -9.88 12.17 5.59
CA GLN A 62 -11.08 11.46 5.15
C GLN A 62 -11.34 11.71 3.67
N ARG A 63 -11.83 10.69 2.98
CA ARG A 63 -12.25 10.73 1.57
C ARG A 63 -13.77 10.56 1.46
N ALA A 64 -14.39 11.22 0.51
CA ALA A 64 -15.80 11.03 0.12
C ALA A 64 -15.90 10.96 -1.40
N SER A 65 -16.84 10.15 -1.91
CA SER A 65 -17.18 10.07 -3.34
C SER A 65 -18.31 11.03 -3.72
N SER A 66 -19.13 11.44 -2.75
CA SER A 66 -20.18 12.44 -2.91
C SER A 66 -20.19 13.41 -1.73
N LEU A 67 -20.63 14.65 -1.97
CA LEU A 67 -20.93 15.61 -0.91
C LEU A 67 -22.43 15.67 -0.58
N ALA A 68 -23.27 15.03 -1.39
CA ALA A 68 -24.72 15.03 -1.25
C ALA A 68 -25.33 13.72 -1.81
N PRO A 69 -25.64 12.73 -0.95
CA PRO A 69 -25.31 12.67 0.47
C PRO A 69 -23.79 12.51 0.68
N ALA A 70 -23.27 13.12 1.73
CA ALA A 70 -21.85 13.02 2.05
C ALA A 70 -21.50 11.63 2.62
N ASP A 71 -20.51 10.96 2.05
CA ASP A 71 -20.12 9.58 2.39
C ASP A 71 -18.68 9.49 2.95
N TRP A 72 -18.31 10.44 3.80
CA TRP A 72 -16.96 10.49 4.38
C TRP A 72 -16.54 9.16 5.04
N ARG A 73 -15.33 8.71 4.68
CA ARG A 73 -14.63 7.55 5.26
C ARG A 73 -13.21 7.94 5.64
N ASP A 74 -12.71 7.33 6.71
CA ASP A 74 -11.29 7.41 7.05
C ASP A 74 -10.47 6.82 5.91
N HIS A 75 -9.47 7.59 5.45
CA HIS A 75 -8.62 7.18 4.34
C HIS A 75 -7.18 7.01 4.78
N VAL A 76 -6.63 7.99 5.51
CA VAL A 76 -5.28 7.91 6.10
C VAL A 76 -5.28 8.56 7.47
N ARG A 77 -4.66 7.93 8.45
CA ARG A 77 -4.29 8.59 9.71
C ARG A 77 -2.80 8.92 9.68
N HIS A 78 -2.41 10.06 10.24
CA HIS A 78 -1.05 10.53 10.26
C HIS A 78 -0.77 11.20 11.59
N GLU A 79 0.22 10.69 12.32
CA GLU A 79 0.73 11.35 13.51
C GLU A 79 1.53 12.60 13.11
N ALA A 80 1.13 13.76 13.63
CA ALA A 80 1.74 15.04 13.33
C ALA A 80 3.12 15.15 13.99
N THR A 81 4.13 14.50 13.42
CA THR A 81 5.52 14.65 13.87
C THR A 81 6.10 16.02 13.53
N ASN A 82 5.50 16.73 12.56
CA ASN A 82 5.93 18.04 12.06
C ASN A 82 4.76 19.03 11.97
N THR A 83 5.10 20.31 12.02
CA THR A 83 4.13 21.42 11.88
C THR A 83 3.63 21.60 10.46
N ALA A 84 4.34 21.08 9.46
CA ALA A 84 3.91 21.02 8.07
C ALA A 84 4.00 19.57 7.58
N VAL A 85 2.92 19.09 6.95
CA VAL A 85 2.83 17.74 6.40
C VAL A 85 2.43 17.83 4.94
N ARG A 86 3.03 16.98 4.13
CA ARG A 86 2.71 16.82 2.71
C ARG A 86 2.60 15.34 2.41
N LEU A 87 1.40 14.89 2.05
CA LEU A 87 1.10 13.48 1.86
C LEU A 87 0.49 13.26 0.48
N ARG A 88 1.01 12.27 -0.23
CA ARG A 88 0.40 11.75 -1.45
C ARG A 88 -0.65 10.72 -1.10
N LEU A 89 -1.89 10.95 -1.50
CA LEU A 89 -3.06 10.13 -1.20
C LEU A 89 -3.39 9.11 -2.30
N ASP A 90 -3.00 9.39 -3.54
CA ASP A 90 -3.24 8.52 -4.69
C ASP A 90 -2.13 8.67 -5.73
N ASP A 91 -2.05 7.71 -6.64
CA ASP A 91 -1.15 7.73 -7.78
C ASP A 91 -1.86 7.26 -9.06
N PRO A 92 -2.28 8.18 -9.95
CA PRO A 92 -2.90 7.80 -11.22
C PRO A 92 -1.91 7.08 -12.17
N ALA A 93 -0.60 7.16 -11.90
CA ALA A 93 0.44 6.46 -12.64
C ALA A 93 0.88 5.16 -11.93
N ALA A 94 0.08 4.63 -11.00
CA ALA A 94 0.36 3.34 -10.37
C ALA A 94 0.53 2.23 -11.43
N PRO A 95 1.47 1.29 -11.23
CA PRO A 95 1.66 0.17 -12.15
C PRO A 95 0.36 -0.60 -12.40
N ALA A 96 0.19 -1.09 -13.63
CA ALA A 96 -1.01 -1.82 -14.02
C ALA A 96 -1.29 -2.99 -13.07
N GLY A 97 -2.51 -3.07 -12.56
CA GLY A 97 -2.92 -4.11 -11.60
C GLY A 97 -2.47 -3.88 -10.15
N MET A 98 -1.80 -2.76 -9.84
CA MET A 98 -1.45 -2.36 -8.48
C MET A 98 -2.27 -1.16 -8.01
N ALA A 99 -2.47 -1.06 -6.71
CA ALA A 99 -3.02 0.09 -6.02
C ALA A 99 -1.90 0.81 -5.26
N TYR A 100 -1.92 2.14 -5.29
CA TYR A 100 -1.07 2.95 -4.43
C TYR A 100 -1.66 3.00 -3.01
N ILE A 101 -0.85 2.61 -2.03
CA ILE A 101 -1.18 2.68 -0.62
C ILE A 101 -0.42 3.87 -0.03
N PRO A 102 -1.10 4.94 0.40
CA PRO A 102 -0.46 6.12 0.96
C PRO A 102 0.22 5.83 2.30
N ALA A 103 1.28 6.58 2.59
CA ALA A 103 1.97 6.50 3.87
C ALA A 103 1.04 6.94 5.02
N GLY A 104 1.08 6.23 6.14
CA GLY A 104 0.19 6.54 7.25
C GLY A 104 0.39 5.64 8.45
N SER A 105 -0.34 5.98 9.51
CA SER A 105 -0.45 5.20 10.72
C SER A 105 -1.80 4.48 10.78
N PHE A 106 -1.83 3.29 11.36
CA PHE A 106 -3.07 2.58 11.68
C PHE A 106 -2.93 1.78 12.96
N GLU A 107 -4.07 1.39 13.52
CA GLU A 107 -4.16 0.51 14.68
C GLU A 107 -4.09 -0.94 14.18
N MET A 108 -3.03 -1.65 14.55
CA MET A 108 -2.83 -3.06 14.24
C MET A 108 -3.11 -3.90 15.48
N GLY A 109 -3.75 -5.05 15.28
CA GLY A 109 -4.10 -6.00 16.33
C GLY A 109 -5.56 -5.90 16.73
N ILE A 110 -5.89 -6.58 17.82
CA ILE A 110 -7.23 -6.63 18.39
C ILE A 110 -7.13 -6.44 19.91
N ASP A 111 -8.21 -5.92 20.50
CA ASP A 111 -8.29 -5.79 21.96
C ASP A 111 -8.19 -7.18 22.60
N GLU A 112 -7.46 -7.28 23.71
CA GLU A 112 -7.20 -8.56 24.39
C GLU A 112 -8.48 -9.33 24.72
N GLU A 113 -9.55 -8.62 25.10
CA GLU A 113 -10.86 -9.21 25.41
C GLU A 113 -11.56 -9.83 24.19
N SER A 114 -11.26 -9.33 22.99
CA SER A 114 -11.84 -9.80 21.73
C SER A 114 -10.90 -10.74 20.95
N ALA A 115 -9.67 -10.92 21.43
CA ALA A 115 -8.64 -11.69 20.76
C ALA A 115 -8.96 -13.19 20.79
N TYR A 116 -8.81 -13.88 19.65
CA TYR A 116 -8.86 -15.34 19.63
C TYR A 116 -7.57 -15.93 20.25
N THR A 117 -6.43 -15.28 20.01
CA THR A 117 -5.14 -15.58 20.63
C THR A 117 -4.45 -14.32 21.13
N LEU A 118 -3.71 -14.42 22.24
CA LEU A 118 -2.97 -13.26 22.78
C LEU A 118 -1.85 -12.76 21.85
N THR A 119 -1.48 -13.51 20.80
CA THR A 119 -0.52 -13.05 19.79
C THR A 119 -1.09 -12.03 18.82
N GLU A 120 -2.41 -11.82 18.81
CA GLU A 120 -3.10 -10.81 17.98
C GLU A 120 -3.28 -9.48 18.74
N ALA A 121 -2.98 -9.47 20.04
CA ALA A 121 -3.17 -8.34 20.95
C ALA A 121 -1.82 -7.81 21.50
N PRO A 122 -1.77 -6.59 22.06
CA PRO A 122 -2.82 -5.57 22.06
C PRO A 122 -2.86 -4.76 20.76
N VAL A 123 -3.92 -3.96 20.60
CA VAL A 123 -3.95 -2.90 19.59
C VAL A 123 -2.79 -1.93 19.81
N HIS A 124 -2.01 -1.67 18.77
CA HIS A 124 -0.91 -0.72 18.79
C HIS A 124 -0.80 0.06 17.48
N TRP A 125 -0.21 1.24 17.55
CA TRP A 125 -0.01 2.10 16.38
C TRP A 125 1.18 1.63 15.55
N VAL A 126 0.96 1.45 14.26
CA VAL A 126 1.99 1.12 13.27
C VAL A 126 2.01 2.16 12.18
N TYR A 127 3.19 2.72 11.90
CA TYR A 127 3.42 3.56 10.74
C TYR A 127 3.99 2.74 9.59
N VAL A 128 3.44 2.90 8.40
CA VAL A 128 3.94 2.29 7.17
C VAL A 128 4.18 3.39 6.13
N SER A 129 5.33 3.32 5.46
CA SER A 129 5.64 4.21 4.33
C SER A 129 4.71 3.91 3.15
N ALA A 130 4.61 4.82 2.18
CA ALA A 130 3.81 4.57 0.99
C ALA A 130 4.39 3.41 0.17
N PHE A 131 3.53 2.57 -0.40
CA PHE A 131 3.94 1.44 -1.25
C PHE A 131 2.85 1.09 -2.27
N TYR A 132 3.18 0.23 -3.23
CA TYR A 132 2.19 -0.33 -4.15
C TYR A 132 1.83 -1.76 -3.74
N LEU A 133 0.56 -2.12 -3.84
CA LEU A 133 0.08 -3.47 -3.56
C LEU A 133 -0.72 -4.01 -4.74
N SER A 134 -0.49 -5.25 -5.14
CA SER A 134 -1.33 -5.92 -6.14
C SER A 134 -2.80 -5.90 -5.72
N LYS A 135 -3.69 -5.57 -6.65
CA LYS A 135 -5.14 -5.50 -6.38
C LYS A 135 -5.78 -6.87 -6.14
N THR A 136 -5.12 -7.94 -6.57
CA THR A 136 -5.56 -9.33 -6.43
C THR A 136 -4.41 -10.18 -5.93
N GLU A 137 -4.72 -11.40 -5.46
CA GLU A 137 -3.71 -12.43 -5.32
C GLU A 137 -3.00 -12.71 -6.65
N VAL A 138 -1.78 -13.23 -6.56
CA VAL A 138 -1.01 -13.66 -7.73
C VAL A 138 -1.78 -14.76 -8.44
N THR A 139 -2.08 -14.55 -9.72
CA THR A 139 -2.82 -15.53 -10.51
C THR A 139 -1.91 -16.69 -10.93
N ARG A 140 -2.52 -17.84 -11.26
CA ARG A 140 -1.78 -19.01 -11.76
C ARG A 140 -0.94 -18.67 -13.00
N SER A 141 -1.46 -17.86 -13.92
CA SER A 141 -0.73 -17.45 -15.12
C SER A 141 0.47 -16.57 -14.81
N GLN A 142 0.33 -15.58 -13.93
CA GLN A 142 1.44 -14.74 -13.46
C GLN A 142 2.50 -15.61 -12.79
N TRP A 143 2.08 -16.51 -11.90
CA TRP A 143 2.97 -17.43 -11.21
C TRP A 143 3.80 -18.26 -12.21
N SER A 144 3.13 -18.92 -13.16
CA SER A 144 3.78 -19.78 -14.15
C SER A 144 4.76 -19.03 -15.03
N ALA A 145 4.44 -17.80 -15.48
CA ALA A 145 5.31 -17.00 -16.32
C ALA A 145 6.63 -16.64 -15.62
N VAL A 146 6.54 -16.05 -14.41
CA VAL A 146 7.72 -15.69 -13.63
C VAL A 146 8.50 -16.93 -13.20
N ARG A 147 7.83 -18.01 -12.78
CA ARG A 147 8.51 -19.26 -12.40
C ARG A 147 9.29 -19.86 -13.57
N ALA A 148 8.75 -19.84 -14.78
CA ALA A 148 9.45 -20.34 -15.96
C ALA A 148 10.73 -19.55 -16.24
N TRP A 149 10.66 -18.21 -16.17
CA TRP A 149 11.84 -17.35 -16.25
C TRP A 149 12.82 -17.65 -15.12
N ALA A 150 12.32 -17.78 -13.88
CA ALA A 150 13.15 -17.99 -12.70
C ALA A 150 13.96 -19.29 -12.77
N VAL A 151 13.34 -20.39 -13.20
CA VAL A 151 14.02 -21.69 -13.37
C VAL A 151 15.14 -21.61 -14.41
N ALA A 152 14.93 -20.86 -15.50
CA ALA A 152 15.98 -20.60 -16.49
C ALA A 152 17.10 -19.70 -15.95
N ASN A 153 16.87 -18.97 -14.85
CA ASN A 153 17.81 -18.04 -14.22
C ASN A 153 18.25 -18.51 -12.82
N GLY A 154 18.33 -19.83 -12.62
CA GLY A 154 18.98 -20.44 -11.46
C GLY A 154 18.14 -20.47 -10.17
N TYR A 155 16.83 -20.22 -10.24
CA TYR A 155 15.92 -20.46 -9.11
C TYR A 155 15.44 -21.91 -9.08
N ALA A 156 15.28 -22.46 -7.86
CA ALA A 156 14.71 -23.78 -7.64
C ALA A 156 13.44 -23.69 -6.81
N PHE A 157 12.35 -24.28 -7.30
CA PHE A 157 11.04 -24.28 -6.65
C PHE A 157 10.62 -25.70 -6.29
N ASP A 158 10.10 -25.89 -5.08
CA ASP A 158 9.66 -27.20 -4.59
C ASP A 158 8.23 -27.51 -5.04
N LYS A 159 7.42 -26.46 -5.22
CA LYS A 159 6.06 -26.54 -5.71
C LYS A 159 5.96 -25.91 -7.09
N ALA A 160 5.28 -26.60 -8.00
CA ALA A 160 4.98 -26.07 -9.33
C ALA A 160 3.94 -24.94 -9.29
N GLY A 161 3.09 -24.91 -8.25
CA GLY A 161 1.92 -24.05 -8.17
C GLY A 161 0.73 -24.65 -8.93
N GLY A 162 -0.43 -24.68 -8.28
CA GLY A 162 -1.71 -25.13 -8.83
C GLY A 162 -2.68 -23.97 -9.04
N GLY A 163 -3.74 -24.23 -9.77
CA GLY A 163 -4.86 -23.30 -9.95
C GLY A 163 -5.90 -23.90 -10.89
N LYS A 164 -7.18 -23.62 -10.66
CA LYS A 164 -8.29 -24.14 -11.47
C LYS A 164 -8.31 -23.54 -12.88
N ALA A 165 -8.08 -22.23 -12.98
CA ALA A 165 -7.97 -21.49 -14.24
C ALA A 165 -6.76 -20.55 -14.21
N ALA A 166 -6.44 -19.93 -15.34
CA ALA A 166 -5.25 -19.10 -15.51
C ALA A 166 -5.31 -17.78 -14.71
N ASP A 167 -6.52 -17.24 -14.55
CA ASP A 167 -6.87 -16.00 -13.85
C ASP A 167 -7.25 -16.21 -12.38
N HIS A 168 -7.32 -17.47 -11.93
CA HIS A 168 -7.54 -17.78 -10.51
C HIS A 168 -6.24 -17.64 -9.71
N PRO A 169 -6.33 -17.37 -8.39
CA PRO A 169 -5.17 -17.35 -7.51
C PRO A 169 -4.36 -18.65 -7.61
N VAL A 170 -3.04 -18.52 -7.65
CA VAL A 170 -2.16 -19.66 -7.50
C VAL A 170 -2.29 -20.22 -6.08
N HIS A 171 -2.35 -21.54 -5.96
CA HIS A 171 -2.37 -22.23 -4.68
C HIS A 171 -1.38 -23.39 -4.68
N THR A 172 -1.30 -24.12 -3.56
CA THR A 172 -0.36 -25.25 -3.40
C THR A 172 1.11 -24.82 -3.59
N VAL A 173 1.42 -23.58 -3.21
CA VAL A 173 2.78 -23.05 -3.10
C VAL A 173 3.14 -22.94 -1.62
N ASN A 174 4.41 -23.12 -1.27
CA ASN A 174 4.87 -22.88 0.10
C ASN A 174 5.44 -21.46 0.22
N TRP A 175 5.70 -21.04 1.46
CA TRP A 175 6.20 -19.70 1.75
C TRP A 175 7.57 -19.42 1.11
N PHE A 176 8.48 -20.38 1.13
CA PHE A 176 9.82 -20.24 0.55
C PHE A 176 9.77 -20.05 -0.98
N ASP A 177 8.88 -20.79 -1.65
CA ASP A 177 8.62 -20.65 -3.08
C ASP A 177 8.03 -19.27 -3.40
N ALA A 178 7.12 -18.74 -2.57
CA ALA A 178 6.60 -17.39 -2.75
C ALA A 178 7.71 -16.33 -2.63
N VAL A 179 8.61 -16.46 -1.65
CA VAL A 179 9.76 -15.56 -1.47
C VAL A 179 10.72 -15.59 -2.66
N LYS A 180 11.07 -16.79 -3.14
CA LYS A 180 11.88 -16.98 -4.36
C LYS A 180 11.21 -16.34 -5.58
N TRP A 181 9.90 -16.52 -5.70
CA TRP A 181 9.11 -15.92 -6.78
C TRP A 181 9.14 -14.40 -6.76
N CYS A 182 9.02 -13.78 -5.57
CA CYS A 182 9.12 -12.32 -5.43
C CYS A 182 10.48 -11.79 -5.90
N ASN A 183 11.59 -12.41 -5.46
CA ASN A 183 12.92 -12.02 -5.94
C ASN A 183 13.05 -12.22 -7.46
N ALA A 184 12.59 -13.36 -7.99
CA ALA A 184 12.68 -13.63 -9.42
C ALA A 184 11.87 -12.63 -10.24
N ARG A 185 10.69 -12.22 -9.74
CA ARG A 185 9.90 -11.16 -10.37
C ARG A 185 10.63 -9.81 -10.33
N SER A 186 11.23 -9.44 -9.19
CA SER A 186 12.04 -8.22 -9.11
C SER A 186 13.12 -8.21 -10.18
N GLU A 187 13.89 -9.29 -10.30
CA GLU A 187 14.96 -9.35 -11.31
C GLU A 187 14.43 -9.35 -12.75
N MET A 188 13.34 -10.06 -13.02
CA MET A 188 12.68 -10.06 -14.33
C MET A 188 12.20 -8.66 -14.75
N GLU A 189 11.81 -7.83 -13.77
CA GLU A 189 11.36 -6.44 -13.97
C GLU A 189 12.51 -5.41 -13.82
N GLY A 190 13.75 -5.85 -13.55
CA GLY A 190 14.91 -4.96 -13.36
C GLY A 190 14.90 -4.18 -12.04
N LEU A 191 14.18 -4.66 -11.04
CA LEU A 191 14.06 -4.09 -9.70
C LEU A 191 15.03 -4.76 -8.71
N PRO A 192 15.40 -4.07 -7.61
CA PRO A 192 16.20 -4.68 -6.56
C PRO A 192 15.46 -5.86 -5.89
N VAL A 193 16.22 -6.89 -5.55
CA VAL A 193 15.72 -8.05 -4.79
C VAL A 193 15.60 -7.71 -3.30
N CYS A 194 14.69 -8.39 -2.60
CA CYS A 194 14.40 -8.12 -1.20
C CYS A 194 14.91 -9.20 -0.24
N TYR A 195 15.07 -10.45 -0.71
CA TYR A 195 15.36 -11.58 0.17
C TYR A 195 16.72 -12.21 -0.10
N PHE A 196 17.46 -12.49 0.97
CA PHE A 196 18.81 -13.04 0.94
C PHE A 196 18.93 -14.26 1.85
N THR A 197 19.88 -15.16 1.59
CA THR A 197 20.14 -16.33 2.45
C THR A 197 21.07 -16.01 3.62
N ASP A 198 21.75 -14.87 3.59
CA ASP A 198 22.74 -14.45 4.57
C ASP A 198 22.45 -13.07 5.17
N ALA A 199 22.87 -12.87 6.41
CA ALA A 199 22.69 -11.60 7.12
C ALA A 199 23.48 -10.44 6.48
N ALA A 200 24.55 -10.74 5.74
CA ALA A 200 25.33 -9.73 5.01
C ALA A 200 24.67 -9.30 3.69
N LYS A 201 23.54 -9.93 3.31
CA LYS A 201 22.74 -9.60 2.11
C LYS A 201 23.55 -9.70 0.82
N THR A 202 24.43 -10.70 0.74
CA THR A 202 25.32 -10.91 -0.41
C THR A 202 24.83 -12.03 -1.33
N LEU A 203 24.02 -12.95 -0.81
CA LEU A 203 23.53 -14.12 -1.52
C LEU A 203 22.02 -14.03 -1.71
N VAL A 204 21.60 -13.76 -2.95
CA VAL A 204 20.19 -13.67 -3.32
C VAL A 204 19.47 -14.99 -3.01
N TYR A 205 18.29 -14.90 -2.41
CA TYR A 205 17.48 -16.07 -2.08
C TYR A 205 16.87 -16.69 -3.34
N ARG A 206 17.58 -17.68 -3.92
CA ARG A 206 17.18 -18.39 -5.14
C ARG A 206 16.78 -19.85 -4.91
N THR A 207 17.32 -20.48 -3.88
CA THR A 207 17.24 -21.92 -3.63
C THR A 207 17.14 -22.22 -2.14
N GLY A 208 16.68 -23.43 -1.80
CA GLY A 208 16.58 -23.90 -0.43
C GLY A 208 15.32 -23.42 0.30
N GLN A 209 15.27 -23.73 1.59
CA GLN A 209 14.16 -23.47 2.51
C GLN A 209 14.67 -23.00 3.88
N VAL A 210 15.56 -22.00 3.87
CA VAL A 210 16.05 -21.35 5.10
C VAL A 210 15.29 -20.06 5.36
N ALA A 211 15.25 -19.60 6.60
CA ALA A 211 14.68 -18.29 6.91
C ALA A 211 15.47 -17.20 6.17
N PRO A 212 14.83 -16.41 5.28
CA PRO A 212 15.51 -15.37 4.53
C PRO A 212 15.79 -14.16 5.43
N THR A 213 16.86 -13.46 5.11
CA THR A 213 17.13 -12.10 5.59
C THR A 213 16.50 -11.12 4.61
N VAL A 214 15.83 -10.07 5.12
CA VAL A 214 15.20 -9.03 4.30
C VAL A 214 16.13 -7.83 4.13
N ALA A 215 16.11 -7.23 2.95
CA ALA A 215 16.85 -6.02 2.56
C ALA A 215 16.65 -4.84 3.53
#